data_AF-A0A256H9B4-F1
#
_entry.id   AF-A0A256H9B4-F1
#
_cell.length_a   1.000
_cell.length_b   1.000
_cell.length_c   1.000
_cell.angle_alpha   90.00
_cell.angle_beta   90.00
_cell.angle_gamma   90.00
#
_symmetry.space_group_name_H-M   'P 1'
#
loop_
_entity.id
_entity.type
_entity.pdbx_description
1 polymer ?
#
loop_
_entity_poly.entity_id
_entity_poly.type
_entity_poly.pdbx_seq_one_letter_code
_entity_poly.pdbx_strand_id
1 'polypeptide(L)'
;MVPTFDTEHLDYEFSLPDDVEEFTLPDVYVGLEIPLLAPGDGIVTDRHHASADRYEADDPQNQIGGMVSPFPLSGWLRHGCERVVQAAGGTACHPGAANGDYMLEDVYERDLDAGYHEKGSCVDGDAGCMLYDLFGGFNDRAGRLVRRPIGFSPIRRQVDVLQGEAEAHYRQLNTQVRSRNAEDDGQPLRMASRDVVGNLVGTWKLSLRELKPEYVGLLVEAVDYLDAHSDEFELQLGGARNFGAGMVDARVINPLYSDAEIKRVYNRAQDVTSGMQWKDDVWRESVRQEFVAALQARVAGCDGDVSGPGGDAA
;
A
#
# COMPACT_ATOMS: atom_id res chain seq x y z
N MET A 1 21.50 -2.98 14.13
CA MET A 1 20.99 -3.00 15.52
C MET A 1 19.59 -3.55 15.46
N VAL A 2 19.32 -4.64 16.17
CA VAL A 2 17.98 -5.26 16.19
C VAL A 2 17.00 -4.29 16.86
N PRO A 3 15.89 -3.93 16.19
CA PRO A 3 14.92 -3.04 16.79
C PRO A 3 14.16 -3.72 17.93
N THR A 4 13.72 -2.94 18.91
CA THR A 4 12.85 -3.43 19.99
C THR A 4 11.40 -3.40 19.53
N PHE A 5 10.71 -4.53 19.67
CA PHE A 5 9.29 -4.67 19.36
C PHE A 5 8.45 -4.56 20.64
N ASP A 6 7.34 -3.83 20.56
CA ASP A 6 6.27 -3.90 21.55
C ASP A 6 5.49 -5.20 21.33
N THR A 7 5.52 -6.06 22.35
CA THR A 7 4.99 -7.42 22.34
C THR A 7 4.16 -7.72 23.58
N GLU A 8 3.92 -6.73 24.46
CA GLU A 8 3.21 -6.94 25.73
C GLU A 8 1.77 -7.44 25.54
N HIS A 9 1.18 -7.15 24.37
CA HIS A 9 -0.18 -7.55 23.98
C HIS A 9 -0.25 -8.93 23.32
N LEU A 10 0.86 -9.62 23.10
CA LEU A 10 0.87 -10.96 22.49
C LEU A 10 0.74 -12.03 23.58
N ASP A 11 -0.09 -13.04 23.30
CA ASP A 11 -0.29 -14.20 24.19
C ASP A 11 0.84 -15.25 24.08
N TYR A 12 1.91 -14.93 23.36
CA TYR A 12 3.06 -15.82 23.17
C TYR A 12 4.38 -15.03 23.08
N GLU A 13 5.50 -15.73 23.29
CA GLU A 13 6.82 -15.13 23.20
C GLU A 13 7.22 -14.91 21.74
N PHE A 14 7.24 -13.64 21.32
CA PHE A 14 7.79 -13.25 20.02
C PHE A 14 9.31 -13.26 20.09
N SER A 15 9.95 -14.06 19.25
CA SER A 15 11.41 -14.16 19.19
C SER A 15 11.88 -14.22 17.74
N LEU A 16 13.01 -13.58 17.46
CA LEU A 16 13.66 -13.61 16.16
C LEU A 16 14.97 -14.40 16.26
N PRO A 17 15.44 -15.05 15.18
CA PRO A 17 16.69 -15.78 15.21
C PRO A 17 17.89 -14.91 15.62
N ASP A 18 18.76 -15.46 16.47
CA ASP A 18 19.92 -14.75 17.06
C ASP A 18 20.98 -14.30 16.04
N ASP A 19 21.00 -14.94 14.86
CA ASP A 19 21.92 -14.67 13.75
C ASP A 19 21.50 -13.47 12.88
N VAL A 20 20.37 -12.82 13.20
CA VAL A 20 19.91 -11.62 12.52
C VAL A 20 20.46 -10.37 13.23
N GLU A 21 21.43 -9.72 12.58
CA GLU A 21 22.17 -8.58 13.17
C GLU A 21 21.59 -7.19 12.81
N GLU A 22 20.83 -7.12 11.71
CA GLU A 22 20.38 -5.85 11.12
C GLU A 22 18.98 -5.96 10.50
N PHE A 23 18.22 -4.87 10.65
CA PHE A 23 16.93 -4.67 10.03
C PHE A 23 16.84 -3.27 9.42
N THR A 24 16.08 -3.11 8.34
CA THR A 24 15.66 -1.80 7.81
C THR A 24 14.58 -1.14 8.67
N LEU A 25 13.94 -1.90 9.55
CA LEU A 25 12.89 -1.42 10.44
C LEU A 25 13.42 -0.30 11.35
N PRO A 26 12.63 0.77 11.59
CA PRO A 26 11.19 0.90 11.36
C PRO A 26 10.74 1.18 9.92
N ASP A 27 11.69 1.32 8.99
CA ASP A 27 11.39 1.57 7.60
C ASP A 27 11.09 0.26 6.86
N VAL A 28 9.90 0.20 6.28
CA VAL A 28 9.46 -0.88 5.38
C VAL A 28 9.50 -0.33 3.96
N TYR A 29 10.34 -0.94 3.13
CA TYR A 29 10.48 -0.58 1.73
C TYR A 29 9.60 -1.48 0.89
N VAL A 30 8.58 -0.90 0.24
CA VAL A 30 7.77 -1.61 -0.75
C VAL A 30 8.37 -1.35 -2.12
N GLY A 31 8.90 -2.38 -2.77
CA GLY A 31 9.31 -2.31 -4.16
C GLY A 31 8.09 -2.27 -5.06
N LEU A 32 8.11 -1.39 -6.06
CA LEU A 32 7.01 -1.17 -7.00
C LEU A 32 7.53 -1.17 -8.43
N GLU A 33 6.88 -1.94 -9.29
CA GLU A 33 6.99 -1.83 -10.74
C GLU A 33 5.59 -1.58 -11.32
N ILE A 34 5.41 -0.42 -11.95
CA ILE A 34 4.09 0.03 -12.44
C ILE A 34 4.25 0.51 -13.88
N PRO A 35 3.73 -0.25 -14.87
CA PRO A 35 3.83 0.15 -16.27
C PRO A 35 3.14 1.49 -16.55
N LEU A 36 1.98 1.71 -15.93
CA LEU A 36 1.20 2.92 -16.10
C LEU A 36 0.39 3.24 -14.84
N LEU A 37 0.71 4.35 -14.18
CA LEU A 37 0.00 4.86 -13.01
C LEU A 37 -0.77 6.13 -13.36
N ALA A 38 -2.06 6.16 -13.07
CA ALA A 38 -2.90 7.35 -13.22
C ALA A 38 -3.47 7.77 -11.84
N PRO A 39 -2.70 8.46 -10.99
CA PRO A 39 -3.08 8.73 -9.61
C PRO A 39 -4.05 9.93 -9.46
N GLY A 40 -4.60 10.43 -10.58
CA GLY A 40 -5.45 11.62 -10.62
C GLY A 40 -4.66 12.87 -10.27
N ASP A 41 -5.23 13.73 -9.42
CA ASP A 41 -4.59 14.97 -8.94
C ASP A 41 -3.41 14.71 -7.98
N GLY A 42 -3.03 13.44 -7.77
CA GLY A 42 -1.93 13.02 -6.94
C GLY A 42 -0.53 13.18 -7.55
N ILE A 43 -0.36 13.90 -8.66
CA ILE A 43 0.97 14.17 -9.25
C ILE A 43 1.38 15.61 -8.95
N VAL A 44 2.55 15.78 -8.35
CA VAL A 44 3.21 17.08 -8.20
C VAL A 44 4.50 17.06 -9.01
N THR A 45 4.56 17.77 -10.13
CA THR A 45 5.76 17.80 -10.99
C THR A 45 6.69 18.94 -10.63
N ASP A 46 7.99 18.78 -10.87
CA ASP A 46 9.01 19.85 -10.72
C ASP A 46 8.84 21.00 -11.73
N ARG A 47 7.86 20.89 -12.64
CA ARG A 47 7.57 21.87 -13.68
C ARG A 47 6.92 23.13 -13.08
N HIS A 48 7.64 24.25 -13.14
CA HIS A 48 7.02 25.58 -13.11
C HIS A 48 6.42 25.89 -14.49
N HIS A 49 5.09 25.96 -14.58
CA HIS A 49 4.25 26.42 -15.71
C HIS A 49 4.95 26.97 -16.99
N ALA A 50 5.48 26.10 -17.86
CA ALA A 50 5.87 26.53 -19.20
C ALA A 50 5.78 25.38 -20.21
N SER A 51 4.95 25.60 -21.26
CA SER A 51 4.81 24.93 -22.59
C SER A 51 3.92 23.69 -22.77
N ALA A 52 2.66 23.90 -23.17
CA ALA A 52 1.66 22.86 -23.45
C ALA A 52 1.85 22.04 -24.74
N ASP A 53 3.01 22.08 -25.43
CA ASP A 53 3.14 21.50 -26.77
C ASP A 53 4.26 20.44 -26.91
N ARG A 54 3.86 19.37 -27.62
CA ARG A 54 4.52 18.21 -28.28
C ARG A 54 5.83 17.61 -27.71
N TYR A 55 5.70 16.30 -27.47
CA TYR A 55 6.73 15.31 -27.14
C TYR A 55 7.77 15.13 -28.26
N GLU A 56 9.01 15.56 -28.04
CA GLU A 56 10.21 15.18 -28.79
C GLU A 56 11.18 14.47 -27.84
N ALA A 57 11.98 13.50 -28.31
CA ALA A 57 12.80 12.64 -27.44
C ALA A 57 13.85 13.42 -26.62
N ASP A 58 14.26 14.58 -27.09
CA ASP A 58 15.21 15.52 -26.48
C ASP A 58 14.53 16.72 -25.80
N ASP A 59 13.20 16.74 -25.71
CA ASP A 59 12.46 17.80 -25.01
C ASP A 59 12.86 17.82 -23.52
N PRO A 60 13.25 18.97 -22.96
CA PRO A 60 13.40 19.17 -21.51
C PRO A 60 12.23 18.64 -20.67
N GLN A 61 11.02 18.54 -21.22
CA GLN A 61 9.84 17.90 -20.60
C GLN A 61 10.04 16.40 -20.30
N ASN A 62 10.91 15.70 -21.03
CA ASN A 62 11.25 14.30 -20.74
C ASN A 62 12.14 14.12 -19.50
N GLN A 63 12.61 15.23 -18.90
CA GLN A 63 13.38 15.25 -17.66
C GLN A 63 12.54 15.72 -16.44
N ILE A 64 11.22 15.79 -16.57
CA ILE A 64 10.33 16.19 -15.48
C ILE A 64 10.31 15.09 -14.41
N GLY A 65 10.98 15.36 -13.31
CA GLY A 65 10.75 14.66 -12.04
C GLY A 65 9.50 15.18 -11.34
N GLY A 66 9.20 14.57 -10.20
CA GLY A 66 8.09 14.99 -9.38
C GLY A 66 7.84 14.05 -8.22
N MET A 67 6.61 14.09 -7.72
CA MET A 67 6.14 13.24 -6.64
C MET A 67 4.78 12.65 -6.96
N VAL A 68 4.59 11.38 -6.61
CA VAL A 68 3.28 10.75 -6.47
C VAL A 68 2.85 10.91 -5.01
N SER A 69 1.68 11.52 -4.81
CA SER A 69 1.05 11.73 -3.52
C SER A 69 0.88 10.39 -2.77
N PRO A 70 1.07 10.39 -1.43
CA PRO A 70 0.84 9.19 -0.64
C PRO A 70 -0.63 8.79 -0.55
N PHE A 71 -1.57 9.66 -0.94
CA PHE A 71 -3.01 9.42 -0.75
C PHE A 71 -3.54 8.21 -1.54
N PRO A 72 -3.38 8.12 -2.88
CA PRO A 72 -3.81 6.93 -3.64
C PRO A 72 -3.10 5.65 -3.19
N LEU A 73 -1.80 5.73 -2.86
CA LEU A 73 -1.01 4.60 -2.36
C LEU A 73 -1.52 4.13 -0.99
N SER A 74 -1.88 5.07 -0.11
CA SER A 74 -2.42 4.79 1.21
C SER A 74 -3.79 4.11 1.12
N GLY A 75 -4.66 4.54 0.21
CA GLY A 75 -5.97 3.91 0.00
C GLY A 75 -5.83 2.49 -0.51
N TRP A 76 -4.94 2.28 -1.49
CA TRP A 76 -4.62 0.99 -2.05
C TRP A 76 -4.05 0.01 -1.01
N LEU A 77 -3.04 0.43 -0.25
CA LEU A 77 -2.45 -0.38 0.80
C LEU A 77 -3.47 -0.71 1.91
N ARG A 78 -4.27 0.28 2.34
CA ARG A 78 -5.34 0.05 3.33
C ARG A 78 -6.32 -0.99 2.84
N HIS A 79 -6.69 -0.98 1.56
CA HIS A 79 -7.59 -1.97 1.00
C HIS A 79 -6.98 -3.38 1.01
N GLY A 80 -5.69 -3.53 0.71
CA GLY A 80 -4.99 -4.80 0.87
C GLY A 80 -5.00 -5.30 2.32
N CYS A 81 -4.73 -4.41 3.28
CA CYS A 81 -4.80 -4.74 4.70
C CYS A 81 -6.21 -5.17 5.13
N GLU A 82 -7.27 -4.53 4.63
CA GLU A 82 -8.66 -4.91 4.89
C GLU A 82 -8.94 -6.35 4.43
N ARG A 83 -8.54 -6.68 3.20
CA ARG A 83 -8.73 -8.02 2.62
C ARG A 83 -8.01 -9.09 3.42
N VAL A 84 -6.78 -8.83 3.84
CA VAL A 84 -6.01 -9.78 4.67
C VAL A 84 -6.67 -10.03 6.01
N VAL A 85 -7.11 -8.98 6.71
CA VAL A 85 -7.78 -9.12 8.00
C VAL A 85 -9.09 -9.90 7.86
N GLN A 86 -9.90 -9.57 6.84
CA GLN A 86 -11.18 -10.24 6.56
C GLN A 86 -10.99 -11.71 6.16
N ALA A 87 -9.98 -12.01 5.33
CA ALA A 87 -9.66 -13.39 4.95
C ALA A 87 -9.21 -14.24 6.14
N ALA A 88 -8.60 -13.61 7.16
CA ALA A 88 -8.22 -14.25 8.41
C ALA A 88 -9.38 -14.34 9.44
N GLY A 89 -10.60 -13.93 9.08
CA GLY A 89 -11.80 -14.00 9.92
C GLY A 89 -12.11 -12.75 10.74
N GLY A 90 -11.19 -11.77 10.78
CA GLY A 90 -11.39 -10.53 11.53
C GLY A 90 -12.28 -9.51 10.80
N THR A 91 -12.62 -8.43 11.52
CA THR A 91 -13.38 -7.31 10.94
C THR A 91 -12.49 -6.08 10.70
N ALA A 92 -12.83 -5.31 9.66
CA ALA A 92 -12.12 -4.09 9.29
C ALA A 92 -12.89 -2.82 9.70
N CYS A 93 -12.16 -1.78 10.11
CA CYS A 93 -12.80 -0.49 10.41
C CYS A 93 -13.29 0.18 9.12
N HIS A 94 -14.57 0.54 9.05
CA HIS A 94 -15.16 1.14 7.85
C HIS A 94 -14.52 2.50 7.47
N PRO A 95 -14.21 2.77 6.18
CA PRO A 95 -13.62 4.04 5.73
C PRO A 95 -14.53 5.26 5.90
N GLY A 96 -15.82 5.10 5.60
CA GLY A 96 -16.85 6.14 5.69
C GLY A 96 -17.55 6.18 7.05
N ALA A 97 -18.00 7.36 7.48
CA ALA A 97 -18.86 7.46 8.66
C ALA A 97 -20.32 7.19 8.26
N ALA A 98 -21.15 6.72 9.20
CA ALA A 98 -22.60 6.65 9.04
C ALA A 98 -23.22 8.06 9.06
N ASN A 99 -22.92 8.90 8.06
CA ASN A 99 -23.48 10.24 7.91
C ASN A 99 -24.13 10.40 6.53
N GLY A 100 -24.99 11.42 6.40
CA GLY A 100 -25.82 11.64 5.22
C GLY A 100 -25.06 11.82 3.90
N ASP A 101 -23.75 12.08 3.94
CA ASP A 101 -22.90 12.22 2.73
C ASP A 101 -22.41 10.86 2.18
N TYR A 102 -22.43 9.80 3.01
CA TYR A 102 -22.06 8.42 2.62
C TYR A 102 -23.26 7.46 2.57
N MET A 103 -24.44 7.87 3.06
CA MET A 103 -25.64 7.04 3.09
C MET A 103 -26.32 6.96 1.71
N LEU A 104 -25.77 6.13 0.82
CA LEU A 104 -26.64 5.19 0.12
C LEU A 104 -26.83 4.04 1.11
N GLU A 105 -27.96 4.00 1.82
CA GLU A 105 -28.24 3.09 2.94
C GLU A 105 -27.85 1.63 2.61
N ASP A 106 -28.20 1.17 1.41
CA ASP A 106 -27.85 -0.17 0.89
C ASP A 106 -26.34 -0.45 0.77
N VAL A 107 -25.51 0.59 0.56
CA VAL A 107 -24.05 0.44 0.43
C VAL A 107 -23.41 0.29 1.80
N TYR A 108 -23.85 1.09 2.76
CA TYR A 108 -23.29 1.07 4.11
C TYR A 108 -23.60 -0.26 4.81
N GLU A 109 -24.85 -0.70 4.78
CA GLU A 109 -25.24 -1.99 5.37
C GLU A 109 -24.53 -3.17 4.69
N ARG A 110 -24.43 -3.16 3.36
CA ARG A 110 -23.69 -4.17 2.61
C ARG A 110 -22.22 -4.24 3.04
N ASP A 111 -21.58 -3.09 3.26
CA ASP A 111 -20.19 -3.07 3.66
C ASP A 111 -20.06 -3.61 5.11
N LEU A 112 -21.00 -3.33 6.02
CA LEU A 112 -21.01 -3.97 7.34
C LEU A 112 -21.14 -5.50 7.25
N ASP A 113 -22.06 -5.99 6.41
CA ASP A 113 -22.24 -7.43 6.15
C ASP A 113 -21.00 -8.08 5.48
N ALA A 114 -20.18 -7.28 4.79
CA ALA A 114 -18.94 -7.72 4.15
C ALA A 114 -17.73 -7.78 5.11
N GLY A 115 -17.96 -7.70 6.43
CA GLY A 115 -16.91 -7.81 7.43
C GLY A 115 -16.28 -6.48 7.80
N TYR A 116 -16.99 -5.37 7.62
CA TYR A 116 -16.62 -4.09 8.23
C TYR A 116 -17.41 -3.87 9.53
N HIS A 117 -16.77 -3.24 10.51
CA HIS A 117 -17.48 -2.71 11.69
C HIS A 117 -17.63 -1.19 11.57
N GLU A 118 -18.61 -0.65 12.29
CA GLU A 118 -18.90 0.78 12.31
C GLU A 118 -17.65 1.60 12.66
N LYS A 119 -17.42 2.64 11.86
CA LYS A 119 -16.27 3.52 12.00
C LYS A 119 -16.23 4.16 13.40
N GLY A 120 -15.19 3.84 14.16
CA GLY A 120 -14.97 4.40 15.50
C GLY A 120 -15.50 3.55 16.66
N SER A 121 -16.26 2.48 16.41
CA SER A 121 -16.70 1.55 17.46
C SER A 121 -15.53 0.80 18.12
N CYS A 122 -14.39 0.75 17.44
CA CYS A 122 -13.16 0.08 17.89
C CYS A 122 -12.19 0.97 18.68
N VAL A 123 -12.60 2.17 19.12
CA VAL A 123 -11.73 3.10 19.88
C VAL A 123 -11.72 2.80 21.38
N ASP A 124 -12.84 2.29 21.92
CA ASP A 124 -13.06 2.11 23.37
C ASP A 124 -12.93 0.65 23.85
N GLY A 125 -12.55 -0.28 22.97
CA GLY A 125 -12.35 -1.70 23.31
C GLY A 125 -10.92 -2.02 23.75
N ASP A 126 -10.75 -3.06 24.57
CA ASP A 126 -9.46 -3.44 25.19
C ASP A 126 -8.36 -3.79 24.17
N ALA A 127 -8.73 -4.34 23.00
CA ALA A 127 -7.79 -4.59 21.91
C ALA A 127 -7.69 -3.41 20.93
N GLY A 128 -8.82 -2.85 20.47
CA GLY A 128 -8.86 -1.85 19.40
C GLY A 128 -8.59 -2.41 18.00
N CYS A 129 -8.96 -1.66 16.94
CA CYS A 129 -8.80 -2.12 15.56
C CYS A 129 -7.40 -1.80 15.01
N MET A 130 -6.70 -2.84 14.54
CA MET A 130 -5.35 -2.71 13.95
C MET A 130 -5.31 -1.74 12.76
N LEU A 131 -6.31 -1.77 11.87
CA LEU A 131 -6.36 -0.87 10.72
C LEU A 131 -6.53 0.59 11.14
N TYR A 132 -7.34 0.83 12.17
CA TYR A 132 -7.51 2.16 12.71
C TYR A 132 -6.22 2.65 13.38
N ASP A 133 -5.56 1.82 14.19
CA ASP A 133 -4.29 2.19 14.81
C ASP A 133 -3.19 2.47 13.78
N LEU A 134 -3.10 1.63 12.74
CA LEU A 134 -2.07 1.74 11.71
C LEU A 134 -2.28 2.98 10.83
N PHE A 135 -3.50 3.21 10.30
CA PHE A 135 -3.76 4.29 9.36
C PHE A 135 -4.21 5.61 10.01
N GLY A 136 -4.81 5.54 11.20
CA GLY A 136 -5.38 6.66 11.95
C GLY A 136 -6.59 7.29 11.27
N GLY A 137 -6.89 8.53 11.67
CA GLY A 137 -7.79 9.42 10.94
C GLY A 137 -9.08 9.83 11.65
N PHE A 138 -9.31 9.39 12.89
CA PHE A 138 -10.47 9.78 13.71
C PHE A 138 -10.01 10.39 15.04
N ASN A 139 -10.83 11.27 15.61
CA ASN A 139 -10.62 11.91 16.92
C ASN A 139 -9.20 12.48 17.13
N ASP A 140 -8.61 13.09 16.08
CA ASP A 140 -7.24 13.62 16.08
C ASP A 140 -6.13 12.60 16.43
N ARG A 141 -6.42 11.29 16.36
CA ARG A 141 -5.44 10.22 16.57
C ARG A 141 -4.69 9.96 15.27
N ALA A 142 -3.41 10.32 15.27
CA ALA A 142 -2.52 10.04 14.15
C ALA A 142 -2.18 8.56 14.08
N GLY A 143 -2.26 7.98 12.87
CA GLY A 143 -1.90 6.59 12.63
C GLY A 143 -0.44 6.29 12.92
N ARG A 144 -0.13 5.01 13.16
CA ARG A 144 1.24 4.53 13.40
C ARG A 144 2.05 4.39 12.11
N LEU A 145 1.42 4.35 10.94
CA LEU A 145 2.07 4.26 9.65
C LEU A 145 2.27 5.63 8.99
N VAL A 146 3.52 6.03 8.84
CA VAL A 146 3.92 7.17 8.02
C VAL A 146 4.08 6.71 6.58
N ARG A 147 3.26 7.27 5.70
CA ARG A 147 3.24 7.00 4.25
C ARG A 147 3.89 8.17 3.54
N ARG A 148 5.12 8.01 3.05
CA ARG A 148 5.80 9.09 2.31
C ARG A 148 5.28 9.17 0.87
N PRO A 149 5.30 10.34 0.21
CA PRO A 149 5.17 10.39 -1.24
C PRO A 149 6.29 9.58 -1.91
N ILE A 150 6.07 9.16 -3.15
CA ILE A 150 7.13 8.60 -3.98
C ILE A 150 7.72 9.74 -4.81
N GLY A 151 8.98 10.09 -4.57
CA GLY A 151 9.72 10.96 -5.49
C GLY A 151 10.03 10.19 -6.78
N PHE A 152 9.93 10.82 -7.95
CA PHE A 152 10.32 10.16 -9.19
C PHE A 152 11.19 11.05 -10.07
N SER A 153 12.10 10.42 -10.80
CA SER A 153 12.92 11.07 -11.82
C SER A 153 13.07 10.16 -13.03
N PRO A 154 13.03 10.70 -14.26
CA PRO A 154 13.37 9.94 -15.46
C PRO A 154 14.88 9.69 -15.58
N ILE A 155 15.70 10.32 -14.74
CA ILE A 155 17.15 10.16 -14.73
C ILE A 155 17.55 9.26 -13.56
N ARG A 156 17.71 7.96 -13.84
CA ARG A 156 18.02 6.93 -12.83
C ARG A 156 19.13 7.27 -11.82
N ARG A 157 20.21 7.97 -12.24
CA ARG A 157 21.31 8.35 -11.32
C ARG A 157 20.90 9.35 -10.23
N GLN A 158 19.73 9.97 -10.36
CA GLN A 158 19.16 10.89 -9.38
C GLN A 158 18.17 10.20 -8.43
N VAL A 159 17.85 8.93 -8.65
CA VAL A 159 16.89 8.17 -7.84
C VAL A 159 17.60 7.58 -6.62
N ASP A 160 17.13 7.93 -5.43
CA ASP A 160 17.53 7.28 -4.17
C ASP A 160 16.42 6.39 -3.62
N VAL A 161 16.53 5.09 -3.91
CA VAL A 161 15.60 4.05 -3.43
C VAL A 161 15.56 3.93 -1.91
N LEU A 162 16.52 4.49 -1.16
CA LEU A 162 16.44 4.51 0.31
C LEU A 162 15.56 5.65 0.85
N GLN A 163 15.19 6.62 0.00
CA GLN A 163 14.28 7.71 0.33
C GLN A 163 12.84 7.48 -0.18
N GLY A 164 12.56 6.32 -0.78
CA GLY A 164 11.26 6.04 -1.38
C GLY A 164 11.10 6.72 -2.73
N GLU A 165 12.15 6.65 -3.57
CA GLU A 165 12.14 7.22 -4.91
C GLU A 165 12.11 6.14 -5.99
N ALA A 166 11.67 6.54 -7.19
CA ALA A 166 11.55 5.67 -8.36
C ALA A 166 12.06 6.32 -9.65
N GLU A 167 12.60 5.48 -10.54
CA GLU A 167 12.76 5.83 -11.94
C GLU A 167 11.36 5.85 -12.56
N ALA A 168 10.94 6.97 -13.15
CA ALA A 168 9.65 7.05 -13.83
C ALA A 168 9.56 8.23 -14.80
N HIS A 169 8.58 8.20 -15.70
CA HIS A 169 8.33 9.27 -16.66
C HIS A 169 6.94 9.85 -16.48
N TYR A 170 6.87 11.14 -16.16
CA TYR A 170 5.63 11.89 -16.30
C TYR A 170 5.20 11.93 -17.78
N ARG A 171 3.91 11.69 -18.04
CA ARG A 171 3.31 11.80 -19.38
C ARG A 171 1.90 12.36 -19.26
N GLN A 172 1.42 12.98 -20.33
CA GLN A 172 0.01 13.30 -20.49
C GLN A 172 -0.60 12.43 -21.59
N LEU A 173 -1.60 11.63 -21.25
CA LEU A 173 -2.36 10.83 -22.20
C LEU A 173 -3.59 11.57 -22.68
N ASN A 174 -3.81 11.58 -23.99
CA ASN A 174 -5.02 12.10 -24.60
C ASN A 174 -5.89 10.94 -25.07
N THR A 175 -7.10 10.84 -24.53
CA THR A 175 -8.04 9.74 -24.82
C THR A 175 -9.40 10.28 -25.28
N GLN A 176 -10.13 9.48 -26.07
CA GLN A 176 -11.53 9.75 -26.38
C GLN A 176 -12.44 8.99 -25.41
N VAL A 177 -13.29 9.72 -24.70
CA VAL A 177 -14.42 9.11 -23.99
C VAL A 177 -15.47 8.75 -25.03
N ARG A 178 -15.83 7.48 -25.10
CA ARG A 178 -16.79 6.94 -26.07
C ARG A 178 -18.05 6.48 -25.36
N SER A 179 -19.19 6.56 -26.06
CA SER A 179 -20.44 6.00 -25.54
C SER A 179 -20.35 4.47 -25.48
N ARG A 180 -20.96 3.88 -24.44
CA ARG A 180 -21.17 2.43 -24.34
C ARG A 180 -22.56 2.00 -24.83
N ASN A 181 -23.45 2.95 -25.14
CA ASN A 181 -24.79 2.64 -25.62
C ASN A 181 -24.72 2.07 -27.04
N ALA A 182 -25.50 1.02 -27.30
CA ALA A 182 -25.54 0.39 -28.63
C ALA A 182 -26.00 1.36 -29.74
N GLU A 183 -26.92 2.27 -29.41
CA GLU A 183 -27.46 3.28 -30.35
C GLU A 183 -26.40 4.28 -30.81
N ASP A 184 -25.40 4.53 -29.97
CA ASP A 184 -24.34 5.49 -30.23
C ASP A 184 -23.13 4.86 -30.95
N ASP A 185 -23.11 3.54 -31.21
CA ASP A 185 -22.05 2.79 -31.91
C ASP A 185 -20.60 3.21 -31.54
N GLY A 186 -20.36 3.48 -30.25
CA GLY A 186 -19.04 3.88 -29.76
C GLY A 186 -18.57 5.27 -30.21
N GLN A 187 -19.47 6.15 -30.65
CA GLN A 187 -19.14 7.52 -31.05
C GLN A 187 -18.40 8.28 -29.91
N PRO A 188 -17.38 9.09 -30.24
CA PRO A 188 -16.65 9.87 -29.26
C PRO A 188 -17.53 10.98 -28.69
N LEU A 189 -17.71 10.96 -27.37
CA LEU A 189 -18.47 11.96 -26.62
C LEU A 189 -17.63 13.20 -26.32
N ARG A 190 -16.38 12.99 -25.91
CA ARG A 190 -15.42 14.08 -25.64
C ARG A 190 -13.97 13.59 -25.63
N MET A 191 -13.04 14.53 -25.77
CA MET A 191 -11.63 14.31 -25.46
C MET A 191 -11.38 14.48 -23.96
N ALA A 192 -10.47 13.66 -23.42
CA ALA A 192 -9.99 13.76 -22.05
C ALA A 192 -8.48 13.61 -22.01
N SER A 193 -7.81 14.62 -21.48
CA SER A 193 -6.39 14.58 -21.13
C SER A 193 -6.25 14.08 -19.70
N ARG A 194 -5.23 13.25 -19.44
CA ARG A 194 -4.93 12.72 -18.11
C ARG A 194 -3.43 12.70 -17.89
N ASP A 195 -3.03 13.17 -16.72
CA ASP A 195 -1.67 13.08 -16.26
C ASP A 195 -1.41 11.69 -15.68
N VAL A 196 -0.28 11.08 -16.09
CA VAL A 196 0.11 9.73 -15.71
C VAL A 196 1.61 9.67 -15.42
N VAL A 197 2.00 8.66 -14.65
CA VAL A 197 3.40 8.28 -14.46
C VAL A 197 3.60 6.91 -15.11
N GLY A 198 4.45 6.86 -16.13
CA GLY A 198 4.76 5.63 -16.85
C GLY A 198 6.07 5.00 -16.41
N ASN A 199 6.12 3.67 -16.47
CA ASN A 199 7.30 2.84 -16.17
C ASN A 199 7.93 3.17 -14.80
N LEU A 200 7.11 3.29 -13.75
CA LEU A 200 7.60 3.53 -12.40
C LEU A 200 8.32 2.27 -11.90
N VAL A 201 9.59 2.40 -11.53
CA VAL A 201 10.39 1.32 -10.91
C VAL A 201 11.19 1.90 -9.75
N GLY A 202 10.92 1.46 -8.53
CA GLY A 202 11.63 1.94 -7.35
C GLY A 202 10.98 1.51 -6.06
N THR A 203 11.13 2.30 -5.01
CA THR A 203 10.59 1.98 -3.70
C THR A 203 9.57 3.00 -3.22
N TRP A 204 8.61 2.53 -2.45
CA TRP A 204 7.78 3.35 -1.59
C TRP A 204 8.19 3.11 -0.14
N LYS A 205 8.58 4.18 0.55
CA LYS A 205 9.08 4.11 1.92
C LYS A 205 7.96 4.34 2.94
N LEU A 206 7.62 3.29 3.67
CA LEU A 206 6.75 3.33 4.83
C LEU A 206 7.60 3.39 6.10
N SER A 207 7.18 4.14 7.12
CA SER A 207 7.81 4.06 8.44
C SER A 207 6.78 3.80 9.53
N LEU A 208 7.09 2.86 10.41
CA LEU A 208 6.32 2.60 11.63
C LEU A 208 6.79 3.54 12.75
N ARG A 209 5.86 4.28 13.36
CA ARG A 209 6.12 5.09 14.56
C ARG A 209 6.26 4.24 15.81
N GLU A 210 5.66 3.06 15.77
CA GLU A 210 5.61 2.08 16.85
C GLU A 210 5.81 0.72 16.22
N LEU A 211 6.77 -0.05 16.74
CA LEU A 211 7.12 -1.35 16.19
C LEU A 211 6.34 -2.43 16.92
N LYS A 212 5.24 -2.85 16.32
CA LYS A 212 4.55 -4.08 16.70
C LYS A 212 4.75 -5.13 15.60
N PRO A 213 5.02 -6.39 15.96
CA PRO A 213 5.30 -7.42 14.96
C PRO A 213 4.12 -7.67 14.03
N GLU A 214 2.88 -7.61 14.52
CA GLU A 214 1.69 -7.78 13.70
C GLU A 214 1.50 -6.67 12.66
N TYR A 215 2.02 -5.46 12.89
CA TYR A 215 1.98 -4.40 11.87
C TYR A 215 2.89 -4.73 10.70
N VAL A 216 4.07 -5.30 10.97
CA VAL A 216 4.98 -5.78 9.92
C VAL A 216 4.32 -6.96 9.19
N GLY A 217 3.75 -7.92 9.92
CA GLY A 217 3.02 -9.06 9.36
C GLY A 217 1.90 -8.62 8.43
N LEU A 218 1.07 -7.66 8.87
CA LEU A 218 -0.04 -7.13 8.07
C LEU A 218 0.46 -6.43 6.80
N LEU A 219 1.52 -5.62 6.88
CA LEU A 219 2.07 -4.94 5.71
C LEU A 219 2.64 -5.92 4.68
N VAL A 220 3.32 -6.98 5.13
CA VAL A 220 3.87 -8.03 4.27
C VAL A 220 2.73 -8.77 3.57
N GLU A 221 1.78 -9.31 4.33
CA GLU A 221 0.65 -10.06 3.77
C GLU A 221 -0.22 -9.16 2.86
N ALA A 222 -0.42 -7.88 3.21
CA ALA A 222 -1.20 -6.97 2.39
C ALA A 222 -0.53 -6.66 1.06
N VAL A 223 0.80 -6.46 1.04
CA VAL A 223 1.53 -6.22 -0.20
C VAL A 223 1.55 -7.47 -1.06
N ASP A 224 1.78 -8.65 -0.48
CA ASP A 224 1.74 -9.93 -1.21
C ASP A 224 0.33 -10.20 -1.77
N TYR A 225 -0.72 -9.88 -1.02
CA TYR A 225 -2.11 -9.97 -1.49
C TYR A 225 -2.34 -9.02 -2.67
N LEU A 226 -1.91 -7.76 -2.58
CA LEU A 226 -2.11 -6.77 -3.64
C LEU A 226 -1.34 -7.11 -4.93
N ASP A 227 -0.14 -7.67 -4.81
CA ASP A 227 0.64 -8.16 -5.95
C ASP A 227 -0.05 -9.34 -6.65
N ALA A 228 -0.49 -10.33 -5.87
CA ALA A 228 -1.16 -11.53 -6.38
C ALA A 228 -2.50 -11.25 -7.08
N HIS A 229 -3.13 -10.10 -6.79
CA HIS A 229 -4.42 -9.69 -7.34
C HIS A 229 -4.29 -8.37 -8.14
N SER A 230 -3.10 -8.07 -8.66
CA SER A 230 -2.80 -6.81 -9.36
C SER A 230 -3.59 -6.60 -10.65
N ASP A 231 -4.08 -7.68 -11.27
CA ASP A 231 -4.94 -7.66 -12.45
C ASP A 231 -6.43 -7.51 -12.12
N GLU A 232 -6.82 -7.65 -10.85
CA GLU A 232 -8.20 -7.46 -10.41
C GLU A 232 -8.59 -5.98 -10.39
N PHE A 233 -9.63 -5.65 -11.17
CA PHE A 233 -10.06 -4.27 -11.39
C PHE A 233 -10.33 -3.49 -10.09
N GLU A 234 -10.80 -4.16 -9.05
CA GLU A 234 -11.10 -3.56 -7.74
C GLU A 234 -9.85 -3.21 -6.93
N LEU A 235 -8.74 -3.94 -7.13
CA LEU A 235 -7.48 -3.80 -6.40
C LEU A 235 -6.41 -2.99 -7.14
N GLN A 236 -6.69 -2.53 -8.37
CA GLN A 236 -5.78 -1.68 -9.13
C GLN A 236 -5.57 -0.28 -8.52
N LEU A 237 -4.32 0.17 -8.52
CA LEU A 237 -3.89 1.44 -7.95
C LEU A 237 -4.26 2.64 -8.86
N GLY A 238 -4.95 3.62 -8.28
CA GLY A 238 -5.33 4.84 -8.97
C GLY A 238 -6.47 4.63 -9.97
N GLY A 239 -6.55 5.54 -10.95
CA GLY A 239 -7.59 5.60 -11.97
C GLY A 239 -7.18 5.02 -13.32
N ALA A 240 -7.98 5.30 -14.35
CA ALA A 240 -7.75 4.87 -15.74
C ALA A 240 -7.57 3.35 -15.94
N ARG A 241 -8.09 2.54 -15.02
CA ARG A 241 -8.11 1.07 -15.04
C ARG A 241 -8.60 0.47 -16.36
N ASN A 242 -9.67 1.04 -16.93
CA ASN A 242 -10.22 0.66 -18.25
C ASN A 242 -9.25 0.89 -19.43
N PHE A 243 -8.11 1.56 -19.21
CA PHE A 243 -7.06 1.81 -20.19
C PHE A 243 -5.76 1.09 -19.85
N GLY A 244 -5.80 0.09 -18.96
CA GLY A 244 -4.64 -0.72 -18.56
C GLY A 244 -3.71 -0.03 -17.55
N ALA A 245 -4.17 1.02 -16.87
CA ALA A 245 -3.43 1.65 -15.78
C ALA A 245 -3.74 1.00 -14.43
N GLY A 246 -2.79 1.02 -13.51
CA GLY A 246 -3.00 0.63 -12.11
C GLY A 246 -2.68 -0.83 -11.76
N MET A 247 -2.21 -1.63 -12.72
CA MET A 247 -1.56 -2.92 -12.43
C MET A 247 -0.18 -2.64 -11.81
N VAL A 248 0.09 -3.25 -10.66
CA VAL A 248 1.28 -3.00 -9.85
C VAL A 248 1.90 -4.35 -9.50
N ASP A 249 3.16 -4.56 -9.90
CA ASP A 249 3.97 -5.61 -9.29
C ASP A 249 4.57 -5.02 -8.01
N ALA A 250 4.29 -5.63 -6.86
CA ALA A 250 4.65 -5.13 -5.55
C ALA A 250 5.31 -6.20 -4.70
N ARG A 251 6.28 -5.80 -3.89
CA ARG A 251 6.87 -6.69 -2.88
C ARG A 251 7.42 -5.90 -1.72
N VAL A 252 7.33 -6.44 -0.50
CA VAL A 252 8.16 -5.91 0.59
C VAL A 252 9.61 -6.32 0.31
N ILE A 253 10.50 -5.34 0.19
CA ILE A 253 11.94 -5.59 0.10
C ILE A 253 12.38 -6.18 1.43
N ASN A 254 13.13 -7.28 1.38
CA ASN A 254 13.55 -8.05 2.54
C ASN A 254 14.11 -7.13 3.65
N PRO A 255 13.43 -7.02 4.80
CA PRO A 255 13.86 -6.14 5.89
C PRO A 255 15.24 -6.48 6.47
N LEU A 256 15.81 -7.66 6.16
CA LEU A 256 17.15 -8.06 6.59
C LEU A 256 18.26 -7.46 5.71
N TYR A 257 17.91 -6.87 4.56
CA TYR A 257 18.88 -6.26 3.66
C TYR A 257 19.48 -4.99 4.28
N SER A 258 20.79 -4.83 4.06
CA SER A 258 21.48 -3.56 4.29
C SER A 258 21.11 -2.54 3.20
N ASP A 259 21.37 -1.27 3.46
CA ASP A 259 21.23 -0.17 2.50
C ASP A 259 21.90 -0.46 1.14
N ALA A 260 23.06 -1.13 1.17
CA ALA A 260 23.79 -1.50 -0.04
C ALA A 260 23.08 -2.61 -0.83
N GLU A 261 22.47 -3.56 -0.15
CA GLU A 261 21.71 -4.66 -0.77
C GLU A 261 20.39 -4.13 -1.36
N ILE A 262 19.70 -3.21 -0.69
CA ILE A 262 18.51 -2.55 -1.27
C ILE A 262 18.86 -1.81 -2.57
N LYS A 263 19.94 -1.02 -2.55
CA LYS A 263 20.44 -0.34 -3.76
C LYS A 263 20.80 -1.32 -4.88
N ARG A 264 21.31 -2.50 -4.51
CA ARG A 264 21.67 -3.57 -5.45
C ARG A 264 20.46 -4.17 -6.15
N VAL A 265 19.33 -4.35 -5.46
CA VAL A 265 18.06 -4.81 -6.07
C VAL A 265 17.70 -3.98 -7.30
N TYR A 266 17.93 -2.67 -7.24
CA TYR A 266 17.64 -1.74 -8.33
C TYR A 266 18.86 -1.42 -9.19
N ASN A 267 19.95 -2.18 -9.10
CA ASN A 267 21.13 -2.03 -9.95
C ASN A 267 21.19 -3.18 -10.97
N ARG A 268 20.71 -2.92 -12.19
CA ARG A 268 20.63 -3.92 -13.29
C ARG A 268 22.00 -4.49 -13.71
N ALA A 269 23.10 -3.90 -13.29
CA ALA A 269 24.45 -4.38 -13.59
C ALA A 269 25.00 -5.34 -12.53
N GLN A 270 24.25 -5.61 -11.45
CA GLN A 270 24.70 -6.42 -10.34
C GLN A 270 23.71 -7.56 -10.07
N ASP A 271 24.22 -8.78 -10.01
CA ASP A 271 23.44 -9.94 -9.60
C ASP A 271 23.30 -10.01 -8.08
N VAL A 272 22.30 -10.78 -7.63
CA VAL A 272 22.07 -11.13 -6.22
C VAL A 272 23.30 -11.85 -5.65
N THR A 273 23.68 -11.50 -4.42
CA THR A 273 24.84 -12.12 -3.75
C THR A 273 24.39 -13.34 -2.93
N SER A 274 25.32 -14.24 -2.59
CA SER A 274 25.01 -15.35 -1.69
C SER A 274 24.54 -14.90 -0.30
N GLY A 275 24.99 -13.72 0.17
CA GLY A 275 24.52 -13.13 1.42
C GLY A 275 23.05 -12.71 1.35
N MET A 276 22.65 -12.06 0.26
CA MET A 276 21.24 -11.72 0.00
C MET A 276 20.37 -12.97 -0.11
N GLN A 277 20.84 -13.99 -0.84
CA GLN A 277 20.14 -15.28 -0.96
C GLN A 277 19.90 -15.92 0.42
N TRP A 278 20.93 -15.97 1.26
CA TRP A 278 20.81 -16.48 2.63
C TRP A 278 19.79 -15.68 3.45
N LYS A 279 19.82 -14.34 3.36
CA LYS A 279 18.82 -13.47 4.02
C LYS A 279 17.41 -13.71 3.50
N ASP A 280 17.24 -14.01 2.22
CA ASP A 280 15.92 -14.33 1.64
C ASP A 280 15.38 -15.65 2.17
N ASP A 281 16.25 -16.65 2.32
CA ASP A 281 15.89 -17.94 2.91
C ASP A 281 15.52 -17.76 4.41
N VAL A 282 16.35 -17.08 5.19
CA VAL A 282 16.08 -16.77 6.62
C VAL A 282 14.80 -15.96 6.79
N TRP A 283 14.57 -14.97 5.92
CA TRP A 283 13.34 -14.18 5.92
C TRP A 283 12.13 -15.07 5.68
N ARG A 284 12.13 -15.85 4.60
CA ARG A 284 10.98 -16.67 4.18
C ARG A 284 10.66 -17.77 5.20
N GLU A 285 11.69 -18.43 5.71
CA GLU A 285 11.56 -19.68 6.49
C GLU A 285 11.36 -19.43 7.98
N SER A 286 11.85 -18.31 8.51
CA SER A 286 11.83 -18.02 9.95
C SER A 286 11.24 -16.65 10.26
N VAL A 287 11.90 -15.56 9.85
CA VAL A 287 11.58 -14.21 10.35
C VAL A 287 10.17 -13.75 9.92
N ARG A 288 9.79 -13.97 8.66
CA ARG A 288 8.45 -13.62 8.15
C ARG A 288 7.36 -14.38 8.91
N GLN A 289 7.62 -15.64 9.26
CA GLN A 289 6.63 -16.49 9.94
C GLN A 289 6.29 -15.95 11.33
N GLU A 290 7.27 -15.42 12.06
CA GLU A 290 7.05 -14.80 13.37
C GLU A 290 6.16 -13.55 13.29
N PHE A 291 6.36 -12.71 12.28
CA PHE A 291 5.51 -11.54 12.04
C PHE A 291 4.08 -11.93 11.62
N VAL A 292 3.94 -12.97 10.80
CA VAL A 292 2.62 -13.48 10.37
C VAL A 292 1.90 -14.18 11.52
N ALA A 293 2.62 -14.91 12.38
CA ALA A 293 2.05 -15.50 13.59
C ALA A 293 1.51 -14.42 14.53
N ALA A 294 2.22 -13.30 14.67
CA ALA A 294 1.76 -12.17 15.50
C ALA A 294 0.48 -11.55 14.94
N LEU A 295 0.41 -11.40 13.61
CA LEU A 295 -0.80 -10.98 12.91
C LEU A 295 -1.97 -11.94 13.18
N GLN A 296 -1.75 -13.24 13.00
CA GLN A 296 -2.79 -14.25 13.19
C GLN A 296 -3.29 -14.29 14.63
N ALA A 297 -2.40 -14.25 15.62
CA ALA A 297 -2.76 -14.18 17.04
C ALA A 297 -3.62 -12.94 17.33
N ARG A 298 -3.23 -11.79 16.76
CA ARG A 298 -3.95 -10.54 16.94
C ARG A 298 -5.33 -10.53 16.27
N VAL A 299 -5.48 -11.15 15.10
CA VAL A 299 -6.79 -11.27 14.43
C VAL A 299 -7.69 -12.25 15.17
N ALA A 300 -7.17 -13.41 15.58
CA ALA A 300 -7.94 -14.43 16.31
C ALA A 300 -8.42 -13.93 17.69
N GLY A 301 -7.63 -13.10 18.38
CA GLY A 301 -8.03 -12.50 19.65
C GLY A 301 -9.24 -11.56 19.54
N CYS A 302 -9.55 -11.01 18.36
CA CYS A 302 -10.70 -10.14 18.14
C CYS A 302 -12.04 -10.89 18.01
N ASP A 303 -12.03 -12.19 17.69
CA ASP A 303 -13.26 -12.99 17.54
C ASP A 303 -13.85 -13.45 18.89
N GLY A 304 -13.06 -13.39 19.97
CA GLY A 304 -13.44 -13.87 21.31
C GLY A 304 -14.51 -13.03 22.03
N ASP A 305 -14.80 -11.81 21.56
CA ASP A 305 -15.63 -10.83 22.26
C ASP A 305 -17.00 -10.56 21.62
N VAL A 306 -17.40 -11.34 20.60
CA VAL A 306 -18.79 -11.31 20.12
C VAL A 306 -19.67 -12.04 21.14
N SER A 307 -20.11 -11.28 22.14
CA SER A 307 -21.22 -11.65 23.01
C SER A 307 -22.42 -11.98 22.14
N GLY A 308 -22.68 -13.28 21.92
CA GLY A 308 -23.89 -13.76 21.26
C GLY A 308 -25.12 -13.15 21.95
N PRO A 309 -26.21 -12.88 21.21
CA PRO A 309 -27.39 -12.25 21.78
C PRO A 309 -27.87 -13.11 22.94
N GLY A 310 -27.89 -12.53 24.14
CA GLY A 310 -28.38 -13.15 25.36
C GLY A 310 -29.79 -13.66 25.14
N GLY A 311 -29.90 -14.95 24.84
CA GLY A 311 -31.13 -15.70 24.96
C GLY A 311 -31.34 -15.99 26.43
N ASP A 312 -31.99 -15.05 27.13
CA ASP A 312 -32.67 -15.35 28.38
C ASP A 312 -34.17 -15.07 28.23
N ALA A 313 -34.92 -16.12 28.56
CA ALA A 313 -36.33 -16.30 28.33
C ALA A 313 -37.22 -15.60 29.37
N ALA A 314 -38.45 -15.26 28.93
CA ALA A 314 -39.69 -15.43 29.68
C ALA A 314 -40.88 -15.50 28.71
#